data_AF-U9TW86-F1
#
_entry.id   AF-U9TW86-F1
#
_cell.length_a   1.000
_cell.length_b   1.000
_cell.length_c   1.000
_cell.angle_alpha   90.00
_cell.angle_beta   90.00
_cell.angle_gamma   90.00
#
_symmetry.space_group_name_H-M   'P 1'
#
loop_
_entity.id
_entity.type
_entity.pdbx_description
1 polymer ?
#
loop_
_entity_poly.entity_id
_entity_poly.type
_entity_poly.pdbx_seq_one_letter_code
_entity_poly.pdbx_strand_id
1 'polypeptide(L)'
;MPPKRKAVQLTLIERSEPVPRSKGERPQDPVWTHFIQTPLATAGHFAAEYDESNKHQKLDQLNITDFWNNEHNKALSKPRQDSMDQSLIKMFVCCGIPFSVVEHPFFIEMFKKACPGYTLPSCDKLSGIMLSHLAVKIEDKINTIFKNTTNLTLTQLIAEEIEKVLKDIGPNKFVAIITDNVANCATA
;
A
#
# COMPACT_ATOMS: atom_id res chain seq x y z
N MET A 1 66.06 26.00 -0.88
CA MET A 1 66.95 24.84 -1.08
C MET A 1 66.13 23.57 -0.80
N PRO A 2 65.91 22.66 -1.76
CA PRO A 2 65.22 21.42 -1.47
C PRO A 2 66.21 20.38 -0.89
N PRO A 3 65.83 19.55 0.08
CA PRO A 3 66.51 18.30 0.34
C PRO A 3 65.96 17.24 -0.61
N LYS A 4 66.81 16.79 -1.54
CA LYS A 4 66.63 15.55 -2.31
C LYS A 4 66.79 14.37 -1.37
N ARG A 5 65.94 13.34 -1.45
CA ARG A 5 66.36 11.92 -1.39
C ARG A 5 65.48 11.03 -2.27
N LYS A 6 66.11 10.56 -3.36
CA LYS A 6 65.89 9.27 -4.06
C LYS A 6 66.38 8.15 -3.12
N ALA A 7 66.14 6.84 -3.25
CA ALA A 7 65.48 5.89 -4.15
C ALA A 7 65.13 4.67 -3.23
N VAL A 8 64.41 3.62 -3.63
CA VAL A 8 64.94 2.40 -4.29
C VAL A 8 63.70 1.49 -4.45
N GLN A 9 63.19 1.33 -5.67
CA GLN A 9 63.28 0.13 -6.53
C GLN A 9 62.77 -1.18 -5.92
N LEU A 10 61.81 -1.82 -6.60
CA LEU A 10 61.93 -3.17 -7.16
C LEU A 10 60.68 -3.49 -8.03
N THR A 11 60.93 -3.57 -9.34
CA THR A 11 60.44 -4.53 -10.35
C THR A 11 59.46 -5.62 -9.87
N LEU A 12 58.52 -6.19 -10.61
CA LEU A 12 58.15 -6.21 -12.03
C LEU A 12 56.73 -6.80 -11.99
N ILE A 13 55.70 -6.12 -12.52
CA ILE A 13 54.46 -6.81 -12.89
C ILE A 13 54.18 -6.39 -14.33
N GLU A 14 54.48 -7.35 -15.21
CA GLU A 14 54.08 -7.41 -16.59
C GLU A 14 52.61 -6.99 -16.73
N ARG A 15 52.37 -5.84 -17.37
CA ARG A 15 51.02 -5.44 -17.79
C ARG A 15 50.99 -5.39 -19.30
N SER A 16 50.28 -6.38 -19.82
CA SER A 16 49.85 -6.59 -21.18
C SER A 16 49.33 -5.32 -21.87
N GLU A 17 49.47 -5.32 -23.19
CA GLU A 17 49.01 -4.31 -24.14
C GLU A 17 47.59 -3.78 -23.87
N PRO A 18 47.27 -2.51 -24.26
CA PRO A 18 45.97 -1.92 -24.03
C PRO A 18 44.86 -2.61 -24.83
N VAL A 19 43.93 -3.24 -24.11
CA VAL A 19 42.68 -3.82 -24.63
C VAL A 19 41.77 -2.72 -25.22
N PRO A 20 41.15 -2.91 -26.40
CA PRO A 20 40.20 -1.95 -26.95
C PRO A 20 38.93 -1.88 -26.08
N ARG A 21 38.58 -0.69 -25.59
CA ARG A 21 37.30 -0.47 -24.92
C ARG A 21 36.19 -0.43 -25.96
N SER A 22 35.28 -1.41 -25.94
CA SER A 22 34.04 -1.35 -26.70
C SER A 22 33.20 -0.16 -26.21
N LYS A 23 32.76 0.69 -27.15
CA LYS A 23 31.83 1.78 -26.86
C LYS A 23 30.44 1.17 -26.71
N GLY A 24 30.02 0.90 -25.47
CA GLY A 24 28.60 0.69 -25.20
C GLY A 24 27.87 2.01 -25.37
N GLU A 25 27.01 2.11 -26.38
CA GLU A 25 26.12 3.27 -26.55
C GLU A 25 25.09 3.31 -25.41
N ARG A 26 24.92 4.48 -24.80
CA ARG A 26 23.76 4.74 -23.93
C ARG A 26 22.52 4.88 -24.81
N PRO A 27 21.34 4.38 -24.39
CA PRO A 27 20.10 4.59 -25.12
C PRO A 27 19.85 6.09 -25.31
N GLN A 28 19.65 6.50 -26.55
CA GLN A 28 19.26 7.87 -26.90
C GLN A 28 17.83 8.12 -26.42
N ASP A 29 17.60 9.27 -25.80
CA ASP A 29 16.26 9.72 -25.39
C ASP A 29 15.35 9.84 -26.64
N PRO A 30 14.08 9.40 -26.59
CA PRO A 30 13.15 9.49 -27.71
C PRO A 30 13.05 10.88 -28.36
N VAL A 31 13.33 11.94 -27.60
CA VAL A 31 13.35 13.33 -28.08
C VAL A 31 14.30 13.52 -29.27
N TRP A 32 15.40 12.76 -29.35
CA TRP A 32 16.40 12.88 -30.43
C TRP A 32 15.94 12.34 -31.78
N THR A 33 14.81 11.64 -31.87
CA THR A 33 14.27 11.11 -33.13
C THR A 33 13.76 12.19 -34.08
N HIS A 34 13.49 13.40 -33.57
CA HIS A 34 12.94 14.51 -34.34
C HIS A 34 14.01 15.44 -34.94
N PHE A 35 15.28 15.24 -34.61
CA PHE A 35 16.38 16.10 -35.05
C PHE A 35 17.23 15.38 -36.11
N ILE A 36 17.50 16.06 -37.22
CA ILE A 36 18.42 15.54 -38.24
C ILE A 36 19.84 15.70 -37.70
N GLN A 37 20.54 14.57 -37.53
CA GLN A 37 21.91 14.55 -37.03
C GLN A 37 22.87 14.72 -38.20
N THR A 38 23.65 15.80 -38.20
CA THR A 38 24.77 15.97 -39.13
C THR A 38 26.08 15.59 -38.43
N PRO A 39 26.87 14.64 -38.97
CA PRO A 39 28.13 14.25 -38.36
C PRO A 39 29.18 15.35 -38.55
N LEU A 40 29.75 15.86 -37.45
CA LEU A 40 30.91 16.75 -37.47
C LEU A 40 32.21 15.93 -37.43
N ALA A 41 33.28 16.50 -37.97
CA ALA A 41 34.59 15.85 -38.14
C ALA A 41 35.31 15.46 -36.82
N THR A 42 34.72 15.75 -35.65
CA THR A 42 35.26 15.38 -34.34
C THR A 42 34.38 14.29 -33.71
N ALA A 43 34.99 13.16 -33.34
CA ALA A 43 34.28 12.01 -32.81
C ALA A 43 33.45 12.34 -31.55
N GLY A 44 32.12 12.20 -31.65
CA GLY A 44 31.19 12.31 -30.52
C GLY A 44 30.35 13.58 -30.45
N HIS A 45 30.46 14.49 -31.43
CA HIS A 45 29.64 15.70 -31.50
C HIS A 45 28.79 15.70 -32.78
N PHE A 46 27.46 15.83 -32.62
CA PHE A 46 26.52 16.04 -33.72
C PHE A 46 25.96 17.46 -33.65
N ALA A 47 25.78 18.10 -34.80
CA ALA A 47 24.96 19.30 -34.90
C ALA A 47 23.51 18.87 -35.17
N ALA A 48 22.57 19.56 -34.53
CA ALA A 48 21.15 19.38 -34.79
C ALA A 48 20.68 20.60 -35.60
N GLU A 49 20.20 20.34 -36.81
CA GLU A 49 19.54 21.35 -37.64
C GLU A 49 18.03 21.06 -37.62
N TYR A 50 17.22 22.11 -37.39
CA TYR A 50 15.77 21.99 -37.30
C TYR A 50 15.17 22.04 -38.70
N ASP A 51 14.50 20.96 -39.12
CA ASP A 51 13.80 20.89 -40.39
C ASP A 51 12.38 21.47 -40.25
N GLU A 52 12.18 22.70 -40.73
CA GLU A 52 10.89 23.39 -40.74
C GLU A 52 9.83 22.72 -41.65
N SER A 53 10.20 21.71 -42.46
CA SER A 53 9.25 20.99 -43.30
C SER A 53 8.36 20.00 -42.53
N ASN A 54 8.68 19.72 -41.26
CA ASN A 54 7.88 18.91 -40.35
C ASN A 54 6.68 19.71 -39.80
N LYS A 55 5.81 20.15 -40.72
CA LYS A 55 4.59 20.89 -40.41
C LYS A 55 3.71 20.06 -39.47
N HIS A 56 3.62 20.54 -38.22
CA HIS A 56 2.56 20.25 -37.25
C HIS A 56 1.92 18.86 -37.41
N GLN A 57 2.58 17.80 -36.91
CA GLN A 57 1.76 16.90 -36.12
C GLN A 57 1.22 17.77 -35.00
N LYS A 58 -0.07 18.09 -35.09
CA LYS A 58 -0.82 18.81 -34.08
C LYS A 58 -0.76 17.93 -32.83
N LEU A 59 0.33 18.06 -32.06
CA LEU A 59 0.30 17.81 -30.65
C LEU A 59 -0.66 18.86 -30.14
N ASP A 60 -1.95 18.52 -30.16
CA ASP A 60 -2.94 19.19 -29.35
C ASP A 60 -2.28 19.23 -27.97
N GLN A 61 -1.86 20.42 -27.56
CA GLN A 61 -1.31 20.63 -26.22
C GLN A 61 -2.46 20.26 -25.29
N LEU A 62 -2.45 19.02 -24.79
CA LEU A 62 -3.34 18.61 -23.72
C LEU A 62 -3.04 19.55 -22.58
N ASN A 63 -4.09 20.21 -22.09
CA ASN A 63 -3.95 21.15 -21.00
C ASN A 63 -3.39 20.36 -19.80
N ILE A 64 -2.52 20.95 -18.97
CA ILE A 64 -1.95 20.25 -17.81
C ILE A 64 -3.07 19.63 -16.95
N THR A 65 -4.23 20.29 -16.90
CA THR A 65 -5.46 19.80 -16.26
C THR A 65 -5.98 18.49 -16.85
N ASP A 66 -5.82 18.24 -18.14
CA ASP A 66 -6.30 17.02 -18.80
C ASP A 66 -5.53 15.79 -18.33
N PHE A 67 -4.26 15.94 -17.95
CA PHE A 67 -3.48 14.84 -17.37
C PHE A 67 -4.04 14.42 -16.00
N TRP A 68 -4.28 15.39 -15.12
CA TRP A 68 -4.90 15.16 -13.81
C TRP A 68 -6.34 14.64 -13.96
N ASN A 69 -7.12 15.21 -14.87
CA ASN A 69 -8.49 14.77 -15.13
C ASN A 69 -8.53 13.34 -15.68
N ASN A 70 -7.59 12.92 -16.52
CA ASN A 70 -7.58 11.57 -17.10
C ASN A 70 -7.23 10.50 -16.07
N GLU A 71 -6.26 10.78 -15.18
CA GLU A 71 -5.88 9.84 -14.12
C GLU A 71 -6.99 9.69 -13.04
N HIS A 72 -7.67 10.78 -12.68
CA HIS A 72 -8.74 10.77 -11.67
C HIS A 72 -10.08 10.20 -12.15
N ASN A 73 -10.34 10.21 -13.47
CA ASN A 73 -11.55 9.64 -14.06
C ASN A 73 -11.39 8.18 -14.51
N LYS A 74 -10.19 7.61 -14.37
CA LYS A 74 -9.95 6.20 -14.68
C LYS A 74 -10.70 5.31 -13.71
N ALA A 75 -11.43 4.32 -14.24
CA ALA A 75 -12.10 3.30 -13.44
C ALA A 75 -11.10 2.65 -12.47
N LEU A 76 -11.48 2.57 -11.20
CA LEU A 76 -10.62 1.98 -10.17
C LEU A 76 -10.37 0.50 -10.44
N SER A 77 -9.17 0.04 -10.06
CA SER A 77 -8.85 -1.38 -10.06
C SER A 77 -9.80 -2.12 -9.11
N LYS A 78 -10.14 -3.37 -9.44
CA LYS A 78 -11.05 -4.19 -8.62
C LYS A 78 -10.63 -4.29 -7.14
N PRO A 79 -9.34 -4.49 -6.80
CA PRO A 79 -8.91 -4.49 -5.39
C PRO A 79 -9.13 -3.15 -4.68
N ARG A 80 -8.99 -2.02 -5.38
CA ARG A 80 -9.27 -0.69 -4.80
C ARG A 80 -10.77 -0.48 -4.60
N GLN A 81 -11.60 -0.87 -5.56
CA GLN A 81 -13.07 -0.86 -5.41
C GLN A 81 -13.49 -1.67 -4.18
N ASP A 82 -12.99 -2.91 -4.06
CA ASP A 82 -13.35 -3.80 -2.95
C ASP A 82 -12.91 -3.22 -1.59
N SER A 83 -11.76 -2.56 -1.52
CA SER A 83 -11.29 -1.88 -0.30
C SER A 83 -12.18 -0.69 0.10
N MET A 84 -12.63 0.09 -0.89
CA MET A 84 -13.56 1.20 -0.67
C MET A 84 -14.94 0.68 -0.27
N ASP A 85 -15.46 -0.34 -0.95
CA ASP A 85 -16.70 -1.05 -0.61
C ASP A 85 -16.68 -1.53 0.85
N GLN A 86 -15.57 -2.12 1.29
CA GLN A 86 -15.38 -2.55 2.69
C GLN A 86 -15.38 -1.40 3.70
N SER A 87 -14.90 -0.22 3.31
CA SER A 87 -14.91 0.97 4.18
C SER A 87 -16.30 1.59 4.22
N LEU A 88 -16.99 1.62 3.08
CA LEU A 88 -18.34 2.12 2.94
C LEU A 88 -19.32 1.31 3.81
N ILE A 89 -19.34 -0.02 3.70
CA ILE A 89 -20.27 -0.84 4.51
C ILE A 89 -20.02 -0.68 6.01
N LYS A 90 -18.76 -0.57 6.44
CA LYS A 90 -18.43 -0.32 7.85
C LYS A 90 -18.96 1.02 8.33
N MET A 91 -18.81 2.08 7.53
CA MET A 91 -19.38 3.39 7.84
C MET A 91 -20.90 3.29 8.03
N PHE A 92 -21.61 2.64 7.10
CA PHE A 92 -23.07 2.52 7.18
C PHE A 92 -23.51 1.75 8.44
N VAL A 93 -22.86 0.62 8.73
CA VAL A 93 -23.18 -0.21 9.90
C VAL A 93 -22.82 0.49 11.21
N CYS A 94 -21.60 1.03 11.33
CA CYS A 94 -21.13 1.65 12.57
C CYS A 94 -21.84 2.97 12.89
N CYS A 95 -22.27 3.71 11.88
CA CYS A 95 -22.97 4.98 12.06
C CYS A 95 -24.50 4.84 11.95
N GLY A 96 -25.04 3.64 11.75
CA GLY A 96 -26.49 3.41 11.62
C GLY A 96 -27.13 4.14 10.45
N ILE A 97 -26.39 4.31 9.34
CA ILE A 97 -26.88 5.02 8.15
C ILE A 97 -27.82 4.07 7.39
N PRO A 98 -29.06 4.48 7.06
CA PRO A 98 -29.94 3.68 6.23
C PRO A 98 -29.30 3.39 4.87
N PHE A 99 -29.35 2.14 4.41
CA PHE A 99 -28.71 1.73 3.15
C PHE A 99 -29.23 2.48 1.92
N SER A 100 -30.48 2.97 1.96
CA SER A 100 -31.07 3.80 0.90
C SER A 100 -30.30 5.09 0.63
N VAL A 101 -29.50 5.57 1.58
CA VAL A 101 -28.67 6.77 1.41
C VAL A 101 -27.64 6.59 0.29
N VAL A 102 -27.16 5.36 0.02
CA VAL A 102 -26.14 5.11 -1.01
C VAL A 102 -26.62 5.47 -2.42
N GLU A 103 -27.93 5.40 -2.66
CA GLU A 103 -28.56 5.73 -3.94
C GLU A 103 -29.14 7.15 -3.96
N HIS A 104 -29.03 7.90 -2.86
CA HIS A 104 -29.54 9.25 -2.79
C HIS A 104 -28.74 10.18 -3.74
N PRO A 105 -29.40 11.05 -4.54
CA PRO A 105 -28.72 11.89 -5.53
C PRO A 105 -27.55 12.71 -4.96
N PHE A 106 -27.74 13.37 -3.82
CA PHE A 106 -26.66 14.14 -3.17
C PHE A 106 -25.48 13.26 -2.72
N PHE A 107 -25.74 12.02 -2.31
CA PHE A 107 -24.68 11.10 -1.90
C PHE A 107 -23.87 10.63 -3.12
N ILE A 108 -24.57 10.29 -4.22
CA ILE A 108 -23.94 9.95 -5.49
C ILE A 108 -23.11 11.12 -6.01
N GLU A 109 -23.66 12.34 -6.00
CA GLU A 109 -22.94 13.54 -6.45
C GLU A 109 -21.70 13.83 -5.60
N MET A 110 -21.80 13.67 -4.28
CA MET A 110 -20.67 13.83 -3.38
C MET A 110 -19.54 12.86 -3.75
N PHE A 111 -19.84 11.58 -3.96
CA PHE A 111 -18.83 10.58 -4.35
C PHE A 111 -18.31 10.79 -5.76
N LYS A 112 -19.14 11.22 -6.72
CA LYS A 112 -18.67 11.59 -8.07
C LYS A 112 -17.67 12.74 -8.03
N LYS A 113 -17.87 13.72 -7.14
CA LYS A 113 -16.95 14.85 -6.94
C LYS A 113 -15.67 14.43 -6.19
N ALA A 114 -15.81 13.60 -5.16
CA ALA A 114 -14.68 13.21 -4.32
C ALA A 114 -13.81 12.09 -4.93
N CYS A 115 -14.43 11.14 -5.63
CA CYS A 115 -13.80 9.93 -6.17
C CYS A 115 -14.48 9.50 -7.49
N PRO A 116 -14.20 10.20 -8.62
CA PRO A 116 -14.91 9.98 -9.89
C PRO A 116 -14.80 8.54 -10.44
N GLY A 117 -13.66 7.89 -10.25
CA GLY A 117 -13.41 6.50 -10.70
C GLY A 117 -14.04 5.41 -9.84
N TYR A 118 -14.68 5.75 -8.71
CA TYR A 118 -15.34 4.80 -7.82
C TYR A 118 -16.78 4.54 -8.25
N THR A 119 -17.17 3.27 -8.28
CA THR A 119 -18.51 2.87 -8.69
C THR A 119 -19.29 2.50 -7.45
N LEU A 120 -20.24 3.34 -7.07
CA LEU A 120 -21.03 3.10 -5.87
C LEU A 120 -21.81 1.78 -5.98
N PRO A 121 -21.85 0.97 -4.91
CA PRO A 121 -22.71 -0.19 -4.86
C PRO A 121 -24.17 0.24 -4.79
N SER A 122 -25.07 -0.59 -5.31
CA SER A 122 -26.51 -0.44 -5.07
C SER A 122 -26.85 -0.71 -3.61
N CYS A 123 -28.00 -0.20 -3.17
CA CYS A 123 -28.56 -0.46 -1.85
C CYS A 123 -28.70 -1.97 -1.58
N ASP A 124 -29.13 -2.75 -2.59
CA ASP A 124 -29.27 -4.21 -2.49
C ASP A 124 -27.92 -4.91 -2.34
N LYS A 125 -26.91 -4.49 -3.12
CA LYS A 125 -25.55 -5.05 -3.00
C LYS A 125 -24.97 -4.74 -1.63
N LEU A 126 -25.19 -3.53 -1.14
CA LEU A 126 -24.68 -3.05 0.14
C LEU A 126 -25.34 -3.79 1.33
N SER A 127 -26.67 -3.84 1.36
CA SER A 127 -27.44 -4.45 2.45
C SER A 127 -27.44 -5.98 2.44
N GLY A 128 -27.36 -6.60 1.26
CA GLY A 128 -27.35 -8.06 1.12
C GLY A 128 -25.93 -8.63 1.11
N ILE A 129 -25.24 -8.45 -0.01
CA ILE A 129 -23.97 -9.13 -0.30
C ILE A 129 -22.85 -8.64 0.62
N MET A 130 -22.65 -7.31 0.70
CA MET A 130 -21.54 -6.72 1.43
C MET A 130 -21.69 -6.89 2.94
N LEU A 131 -22.91 -6.74 3.46
CA LEU A 131 -23.22 -6.97 4.86
C LEU A 131 -23.00 -8.43 5.26
N SER A 132 -23.48 -9.38 4.45
CA SER A 132 -23.29 -10.82 4.71
C SER A 132 -21.80 -11.18 4.72
N HIS A 133 -21.03 -10.69 3.75
CA HIS A 133 -19.59 -10.91 3.70
C HIS A 133 -18.86 -10.30 4.90
N LEU A 134 -19.31 -9.12 5.37
CA LEU A 134 -18.78 -8.50 6.58
C LEU A 134 -19.06 -9.39 7.82
N ALA A 135 -20.27 -9.94 7.93
CA ALA A 135 -20.65 -10.82 9.03
C ALA A 135 -19.78 -12.10 9.07
N VAL A 136 -19.65 -12.79 7.94
CA VAL A 136 -18.79 -13.99 7.83
C VAL A 136 -17.35 -13.67 8.20
N LYS A 137 -16.80 -12.55 7.72
CA LYS A 137 -15.43 -12.13 8.05
C LYS A 137 -15.24 -11.84 9.53
N ILE A 138 -16.26 -11.33 10.21
CA ILE A 138 -16.23 -11.10 11.66
C ILE A 138 -16.29 -12.44 12.39
N GLU A 139 -17.18 -13.33 11.98
CA GLU A 139 -17.31 -14.68 12.52
C GLU A 139 -16.00 -15.46 12.40
N ASP A 140 -15.36 -15.45 11.22
CA ASP A 140 -14.06 -16.08 11.00
C ASP A 140 -12.96 -15.52 11.90
N LYS A 141 -12.94 -14.20 12.10
CA LYS A 141 -12.00 -13.56 13.02
C LYS A 141 -12.25 -13.98 14.46
N ILE A 142 -13.52 -13.98 14.89
CA ILE A 142 -13.93 -14.43 16.22
C ILE A 142 -13.51 -15.90 16.43
N ASN A 143 -13.80 -16.77 15.47
CA ASN A 143 -13.41 -18.19 15.52
C ASN A 143 -11.88 -18.36 15.53
N THR A 144 -11.14 -17.52 14.80
CA THR A 144 -9.67 -17.52 14.83
C THR A 144 -9.14 -17.11 16.20
N ILE A 145 -9.73 -16.08 16.81
CA ILE A 145 -9.41 -15.67 18.18
C ILE A 145 -9.70 -16.82 19.14
N PHE A 146 -10.89 -17.43 19.06
CA PHE A 146 -11.26 -18.56 19.92
C PHE A 146 -10.30 -19.74 19.81
N LYS A 147 -9.84 -20.10 18.61
CA LYS A 147 -8.87 -21.19 18.42
C LYS A 147 -7.49 -20.87 18.99
N ASN A 148 -7.06 -19.61 18.88
CA ASN A 148 -5.73 -19.19 19.33
C ASN A 148 -5.68 -18.86 20.82
N THR A 149 -6.82 -18.67 21.47
CA THR A 149 -6.87 -18.34 22.89
C THR A 149 -7.12 -19.63 23.68
N THR A 150 -6.16 -20.03 24.51
CA THR A 150 -6.23 -21.30 25.25
C THR A 150 -7.29 -21.27 26.36
N ASN A 151 -7.62 -20.08 26.89
CA ASN A 151 -8.42 -19.94 28.10
C ASN A 151 -9.47 -18.81 28.05
N LEU A 152 -10.44 -18.91 27.13
CA LEU A 152 -11.59 -17.98 27.05
C LEU A 152 -12.79 -18.41 27.91
N THR A 153 -12.59 -19.32 28.87
CA THR A 153 -13.65 -19.69 29.80
C THR A 153 -13.82 -18.61 30.85
N LEU A 154 -15.08 -18.28 31.16
CA LEU A 154 -15.46 -17.44 32.31
C LEU A 154 -14.67 -17.83 33.57
N THR A 155 -14.38 -19.12 33.70
CA THR A 155 -13.55 -19.74 34.72
C THR A 155 -12.15 -19.14 34.87
N GLN A 156 -11.44 -18.88 33.77
CA GLN A 156 -10.09 -18.30 33.79
C GLN A 156 -10.13 -16.88 34.35
N LEU A 157 -11.07 -16.05 33.88
CA LEU A 157 -11.22 -14.67 34.35
C LEU A 157 -11.63 -14.61 35.82
N ILE A 158 -12.51 -15.52 36.25
CA ILE A 158 -12.89 -15.67 37.66
C ILE A 158 -11.68 -16.09 38.50
N ALA A 159 -10.88 -17.05 38.04
CA ALA A 159 -9.67 -17.49 38.74
C ALA A 159 -8.64 -16.36 38.89
N GLU A 160 -8.40 -15.58 37.82
CA GLU A 160 -7.47 -14.43 37.84
C GLU A 160 -7.90 -13.36 38.84
N GLU A 161 -9.19 -13.01 38.91
CA GLU A 161 -9.68 -12.01 39.86
C GLU A 161 -9.67 -12.54 41.31
N ILE A 162 -9.99 -13.83 41.52
CA ILE A 162 -9.86 -14.48 42.84
C ILE A 162 -8.39 -14.44 43.30
N GLU A 163 -7.44 -14.78 42.43
CA GLU A 163 -6.01 -14.76 42.77
C GLU A 163 -5.53 -13.36 43.17
N LYS A 164 -6.03 -12.33 42.49
CA LYS A 164 -5.74 -10.93 42.80
C LYS A 164 -6.27 -10.53 44.18
N VAL A 165 -7.51 -10.89 44.50
CA VAL A 165 -8.13 -10.61 45.82
C VAL A 165 -7.39 -11.37 46.93
N LEU A 166 -7.01 -12.63 46.69
CA LEU A 166 -6.21 -13.42 47.64
C LEU A 166 -4.86 -12.77 47.93
N LYS A 167 -4.17 -12.24 46.92
CA LYS A 167 -2.89 -11.54 47.09
C LYS A 167 -3.04 -10.23 47.85
N ASP A 168 -4.09 -9.46 47.57
CA ASP A 168 -4.33 -8.16 48.19
C ASP A 168 -4.69 -8.28 49.68
N ILE A 169 -5.58 -9.23 50.01
CA ILE A 169 -6.06 -9.44 51.40
C ILE A 169 -5.11 -10.35 52.20
N GLY A 170 -4.37 -11.22 51.51
CA GLY A 170 -3.50 -12.23 52.09
C GLY A 170 -4.18 -13.61 52.14
N PRO A 171 -3.57 -14.67 51.59
CA PRO A 171 -4.22 -15.98 51.46
C PRO A 171 -4.52 -16.63 52.81
N ASN A 172 -3.74 -16.31 53.84
CA ASN A 172 -3.93 -16.79 55.22
C ASN A 172 -5.17 -16.21 55.93
N LYS A 173 -5.86 -15.26 55.31
CA LYS A 173 -7.13 -14.69 55.82
C LYS A 173 -8.35 -15.47 55.33
N PHE A 174 -8.19 -16.42 54.41
CA PHE A 174 -9.27 -17.22 53.85
C PHE A 174 -9.15 -18.68 54.30
N VAL A 175 -10.27 -19.30 54.64
CA VAL A 175 -10.34 -20.71 55.06
C VAL A 175 -10.70 -21.64 53.89
N ALA A 176 -11.60 -21.20 53.01
CA ALA A 176 -12.05 -21.95 51.84
C ALA A 176 -12.65 -21.00 50.79
N ILE A 177 -12.59 -21.41 49.53
CA ILE A 177 -13.32 -20.79 48.41
C ILE A 177 -14.38 -21.78 47.97
N ILE A 178 -15.65 -21.36 47.96
CA ILE A 178 -16.78 -22.22 47.60
C ILE A 178 -17.43 -21.60 46.36
N THR A 179 -17.47 -22.38 45.28
CA THR A 179 -18.14 -22.03 44.03
C THR A 179 -19.32 -22.97 43.81
N ASP A 180 -20.43 -22.42 43.32
CA ASP A 180 -21.66 -23.15 43.01
C ASP A 180 -21.56 -23.98 41.72
N ASN A 181 -20.55 -23.72 40.89
CA ASN A 181 -20.30 -24.46 39.65
C ASN A 181 -18.96 -25.22 39.68
N VAL A 182 -19.04 -26.55 39.76
CA VAL A 182 -17.88 -27.47 39.76
C VAL A 182 -16.99 -27.30 38.53
N ALA A 183 -17.58 -27.04 37.35
CA ALA A 183 -16.80 -26.83 36.12
C ALA A 183 -15.92 -25.57 36.20
N ASN A 184 -16.29 -24.60 37.03
CA ASN A 184 -15.49 -23.40 37.29
C ASN A 184 -14.40 -23.61 38.37
N CYS A 185 -14.39 -24.74 39.06
CA CYS A 185 -13.45 -25.02 40.14
C CYS A 185 -12.26 -25.88 39.70
N ALA A 186 -12.41 -26.65 38.62
CA ALA A 186 -11.43 -27.65 38.21
C ALA A 186 -10.17 -27.08 37.51
N THR A 187 -10.20 -25.81 37.10
CA THR A 187 -9.09 -25.14 36.41
C THR A 187 -8.59 -23.88 37.13
N ALA A 188 -9.11 -23.61 38.34
CA ALA A 188 -8.70 -22.49 39.20
C ALA A 188 -7.66 -22.94 40.24
#